data_AF-A0A7J8BQN4-F1
#
_entry.id   AF-A0A7J8BQN4-F1
#
_cell.length_a   1.000
_cell.length_b   1.000
_cell.length_c   1.000
_cell.angle_alpha   90.00
_cell.angle_beta   90.00
_cell.angle_gamma   90.00
#
_symmetry.space_group_name_H-M   'P 1'
#
loop_
_entity.id
_entity.type
_entity.pdbx_description
1 polymer ?
#
loop_
_entity_poly.entity_id
_entity_poly.type
_entity_poly.pdbx_seq_one_letter_code
_entity_poly.pdbx_strand_id
1 'polypeptide(L)'
;MKAEEAEHITNVYLQLKAYLQEESLHLENHLDFMEAEVIKTKHELEELHVVNQEALNAQDIAKNQLQYLEETVFRERKKRERYITECKKRAEEKKVQNERMERKTQREHLLLHSDDTIQDSQRTKEEELQRRWSMYQMEVLFGKVKDATGVAETHAVVRRFLAQGDTFTQLETLKSENEQTLLRLKQEKQRLQRELENLKYSGEATLVSEQKLQSELQERLKAEEQRRVEAQSQLERITRALQILKEGLEHLASKLDRVTVTGLTPDEALPSISQDLRGGAAPQPQEARSSEVKELNPKADDYLVNLLGFVEEKLLKLQAQLESHNVPEMLRNIADREFYASLEGKLPTYNTRIALPLSSPKDKFFGQYDEEETEDEDNDVVTRAELKIRSQKLIESRSKRRKRSRRP
;
A
#
# COMPACT_ATOMS: atom_id res chain seq x y z
N MET A 1 -26.52 -51.69 54.57
CA MET A 1 -25.07 -52.00 54.67
C MET A 1 -24.47 -52.22 53.29
N LYS A 2 -24.35 -53.44 52.74
CA LYS A 2 -23.63 -53.66 51.46
C LYS A 2 -24.23 -52.97 50.22
N ALA A 3 -25.55 -52.88 50.12
CA ALA A 3 -26.22 -52.21 49.00
C ALA A 3 -26.03 -50.68 49.06
N GLU A 4 -26.14 -50.09 50.25
CA GLU A 4 -25.92 -48.66 50.49
C GLU A 4 -24.45 -48.27 50.27
N GLU A 5 -23.49 -49.13 50.65
CA GLU A 5 -22.07 -48.93 50.35
C GLU A 5 -21.78 -49.02 48.85
N ALA A 6 -22.41 -49.97 48.14
CA ALA A 6 -22.29 -50.07 46.68
C ALA A 6 -22.87 -48.84 45.99
N GLU A 7 -24.02 -48.33 46.45
CA GLU A 7 -24.65 -47.12 45.94
C GLU A 7 -23.79 -45.87 46.21
N HIS A 8 -23.19 -45.77 47.40
CA HIS A 8 -22.24 -44.71 47.74
C HIS A 8 -20.99 -44.73 46.85
N ILE A 9 -20.37 -45.90 46.67
CA ILE A 9 -19.22 -46.09 45.77
C ILE A 9 -19.58 -45.70 44.33
N THR A 10 -20.77 -46.11 43.86
CA THR A 10 -21.23 -45.78 42.50
C THR A 10 -21.42 -44.28 42.34
N ASN A 11 -22.01 -43.60 43.32
CA ASN A 11 -22.16 -42.14 43.32
C ASN A 11 -20.80 -41.41 43.30
N VAL A 12 -19.81 -41.89 44.06
CA VAL A 12 -18.45 -41.33 44.03
C VAL A 12 -17.81 -41.49 42.65
N TYR A 13 -17.93 -42.66 42.02
CA TYR A 13 -17.42 -42.86 40.65
C TYR A 13 -18.15 -42.00 39.60
N LEU A 14 -19.46 -41.79 39.75
CA LEU A 14 -20.22 -40.91 38.88
C LEU A 14 -19.78 -39.44 39.03
N GLN A 15 -19.55 -38.99 40.26
CA GLN A 15 -19.01 -37.65 40.53
C GLN A 15 -17.60 -37.49 39.96
N LEU A 16 -16.72 -38.48 40.15
CA LEU A 16 -15.37 -38.46 39.59
C LEU A 16 -15.39 -38.43 38.06
N LYS A 17 -16.29 -39.20 37.44
CA LYS A 17 -16.48 -39.18 35.99
C LYS A 17 -16.95 -37.81 35.50
N ALA A 18 -17.92 -37.20 36.18
CA ALA A 18 -18.42 -35.87 35.82
C ALA A 18 -17.30 -34.82 35.91
N TYR A 19 -16.51 -34.85 36.99
CA TYR A 19 -15.35 -33.97 37.16
C TYR A 19 -14.31 -34.15 36.04
N LEU A 20 -13.94 -35.40 35.73
CA LEU A 20 -12.98 -35.69 34.65
C LEU A 20 -13.51 -35.27 33.27
N GLN A 21 -14.82 -35.38 33.03
CA GLN A 21 -15.44 -34.91 31.79
C GLN A 21 -15.40 -33.37 31.69
N GLU A 22 -15.73 -32.66 32.77
CA GLU A 22 -15.64 -31.20 32.83
C GLU A 22 -14.18 -30.72 32.65
N GLU A 23 -13.23 -31.34 33.34
CA GLU A 23 -11.81 -31.01 33.23
C GLU A 23 -11.27 -31.28 31.82
N SER A 24 -11.71 -32.36 31.16
CA SER A 24 -11.31 -32.66 29.77
C SER A 24 -11.75 -31.58 28.78
N LEU A 25 -12.91 -30.96 28.99
CA LEU A 25 -13.41 -29.86 28.14
C LEU A 25 -12.59 -28.58 28.32
N HIS A 26 -12.05 -28.33 29.52
CA HIS A 26 -11.24 -27.14 29.80
C HIS A 26 -9.80 -27.28 29.25
N LEU A 27 -9.26 -28.50 29.20
CA LEU A 27 -7.88 -28.73 28.79
C LEU A 27 -7.63 -28.38 27.32
N GLU A 28 -8.60 -28.65 26.46
CA GLU A 28 -8.54 -28.29 25.03
C GLU A 28 -8.49 -26.77 24.84
N ASN A 29 -9.40 -26.04 25.50
CA ASN A 29 -9.40 -24.58 25.49
C ASN A 29 -8.11 -23.97 26.07
N HIS A 30 -7.54 -24.60 27.11
CA HIS A 30 -6.27 -24.15 27.68
C HIS A 30 -5.10 -24.40 26.73
N LEU A 31 -5.09 -25.54 26.03
CA LEU A 31 -4.08 -25.85 25.02
C LEU A 31 -4.15 -24.84 23.86
N ASP A 32 -5.35 -24.58 23.33
CA ASP A 32 -5.55 -23.61 22.24
C ASP A 32 -5.07 -22.20 22.63
N PHE A 33 -5.33 -21.78 23.87
CA PHE A 33 -4.84 -20.50 24.39
C PHE A 33 -3.31 -20.47 24.44
N MET A 34 -2.68 -21.52 24.98
CA MET A 34 -1.22 -21.62 25.05
C MET A 34 -0.60 -21.67 23.65
N GLU A 35 -1.20 -22.38 22.70
CA GLU A 35 -0.74 -22.43 21.31
C GLU A 35 -0.84 -21.06 20.64
N ALA A 36 -1.95 -20.34 20.83
CA ALA A 36 -2.13 -18.99 20.34
C ALA A 36 -1.07 -18.02 20.91
N GLU A 37 -0.75 -18.13 22.21
CA GLU A 37 0.28 -17.33 22.86
C GLU A 37 1.69 -17.66 22.33
N VAL A 38 1.99 -18.95 22.09
CA VAL A 38 3.25 -19.37 21.45
C VAL A 38 3.36 -18.84 20.02
N ILE A 39 2.28 -18.86 19.23
CA ILE A 39 2.28 -18.29 17.88
C ILE A 39 2.51 -16.78 17.93
N LYS A 40 1.83 -16.09 18.83
CA LYS A 40 1.96 -14.64 19.01
C LYS A 40 3.40 -14.25 19.37
N THR A 41 3.99 -14.92 20.37
CA THR A 41 5.37 -14.64 20.80
C THR A 41 6.41 -14.98 19.72
N LYS A 42 6.18 -16.01 18.90
CA LYS A 42 7.03 -16.28 17.72
C LYS A 42 6.96 -15.14 16.72
N HIS A 43 5.76 -14.62 16.43
CA HIS A 43 5.60 -13.51 15.51
C HIS A 43 6.28 -12.23 16.05
N GLU A 44 6.08 -11.91 17.33
CA GLU A 44 6.77 -10.78 17.98
C GLU A 44 8.31 -10.93 17.92
N LEU A 45 8.82 -12.16 18.06
CA LEU A 45 10.25 -12.44 17.93
C LEU A 45 10.76 -12.22 16.51
N GLU A 46 10.01 -12.63 15.50
CA GLU A 46 10.33 -12.41 14.08
C GLU A 46 10.37 -10.92 13.75
N GLU A 47 9.37 -10.15 14.19
CA GLU A 47 9.34 -8.70 14.04
C GLU A 47 10.56 -8.04 14.71
N LEU A 48 10.88 -8.44 15.94
CA LEU A 48 12.03 -7.92 16.65
C LEU A 48 13.35 -8.27 15.95
N HIS A 49 13.43 -9.44 15.32
CA HIS A 49 14.60 -9.83 14.53
C HIS A 49 14.79 -8.94 13.31
N VAL A 50 13.70 -8.61 12.59
CA VAL A 50 13.74 -7.67 11.46
C VAL A 50 14.21 -6.30 11.92
N VAL A 51 13.65 -5.76 13.01
CA VAL A 51 14.06 -4.45 13.57
C VAL A 51 15.54 -4.47 13.98
N ASN A 52 16.04 -5.56 14.56
CA ASN A 52 17.45 -5.69 14.91
C ASN A 52 18.35 -5.71 13.67
N GLN A 53 17.97 -6.44 12.61
CA GLN A 53 18.71 -6.41 11.35
C GLN A 53 18.75 -5.01 10.73
N GLU A 54 17.64 -4.27 10.75
CA GLU A 54 17.59 -2.89 10.30
C GLU A 54 18.51 -1.98 11.12
N ALA A 55 18.53 -2.15 12.45
CA ALA A 55 19.41 -1.39 13.34
C ALA A 55 20.90 -1.68 13.07
N LEU A 56 21.26 -2.95 12.82
CA LEU A 56 22.63 -3.33 12.44
C LEU A 56 23.02 -2.71 11.09
N ASN A 57 22.13 -2.79 10.09
CA ASN A 57 22.36 -2.18 8.78
C ASN A 57 22.55 -0.65 8.90
N ALA A 58 21.72 0.03 9.69
CA ALA A 58 21.84 1.46 9.95
C ALA A 58 23.17 1.82 10.65
N GLN A 59 23.59 1.00 11.61
CA GLN A 59 24.88 1.15 12.28
C GLN A 59 26.05 1.02 11.28
N ASP A 60 26.02 0.03 10.40
CA ASP A 60 27.08 -0.20 9.43
C ASP A 60 27.15 0.91 8.38
N ILE A 61 25.99 1.42 7.92
CA ILE A 61 25.92 2.60 7.05
C ILE A 61 26.56 3.81 7.75
N ALA A 62 26.20 4.07 9.01
CA ALA A 62 26.75 5.20 9.76
C ALA A 62 28.27 5.07 9.97
N LYS A 63 28.78 3.87 10.28
CA LYS A 63 30.22 3.61 10.39
C LYS A 63 30.95 3.87 9.07
N ASN A 64 30.41 3.39 7.95
CA ASN A 64 30.99 3.60 6.63
C ASN A 64 31.01 5.09 6.24
N GLN A 65 29.93 5.81 6.52
CA GLN A 65 29.86 7.26 6.31
C GLN A 65 30.89 8.02 7.16
N LEU A 66 31.02 7.66 8.44
CA LEU A 66 32.01 8.26 9.34
C LEU A 66 33.43 8.03 8.82
N GLN A 67 33.77 6.78 8.45
CA GLN A 67 35.09 6.46 7.91
C GLN A 67 35.40 7.27 6.65
N TYR A 68 34.45 7.41 5.72
CA TYR A 68 34.63 8.21 4.52
C TYR A 68 34.91 9.69 4.84
N LEU A 69 34.17 10.27 5.80
CA LEU A 69 34.35 11.64 6.24
C LEU A 69 35.71 11.84 6.92
N GLU A 70 36.11 10.91 7.79
CA GLU A 70 37.41 10.94 8.46
C GLU A 70 38.56 10.88 7.46
N GLU A 71 38.50 9.96 6.48
CA GLU A 71 39.49 9.89 5.41
C GLU A 71 39.55 11.17 4.59
N THR A 72 38.40 11.77 4.29
CA THR A 72 38.31 13.03 3.54
C THR A 72 38.97 14.16 4.33
N VAL A 73 38.64 14.31 5.61
CA VAL A 73 39.24 15.31 6.50
C VAL A 73 40.74 15.10 6.63
N PHE A 74 41.19 13.85 6.77
CA PHE A 74 42.61 13.52 6.85
C PHE A 74 43.35 13.89 5.55
N ARG A 75 42.80 13.54 4.39
CA ARG A 75 43.38 13.90 3.08
C ARG A 75 43.47 15.41 2.90
N GLU A 76 42.41 16.15 3.24
CA GLU A 76 42.38 17.61 3.17
C GLU A 76 43.37 18.26 4.13
N ARG A 77 43.48 17.76 5.38
CA ARG A 77 44.49 18.21 6.34
C ARG A 77 45.90 18.01 5.78
N LYS A 78 46.19 16.85 5.20
CA LYS A 78 47.50 16.55 4.58
C LYS A 78 47.79 17.41 3.35
N LYS A 79 46.77 17.82 2.57
CA LYS A 79 46.94 18.79 1.47
C LYS A 79 47.26 20.18 2.01
N ARG A 80 46.51 20.65 3.02
CA ARG A 80 46.73 21.95 3.66
C ARG A 80 48.12 22.04 4.30
N GLU A 81 48.54 20.98 4.98
CA GLU A 81 49.88 20.92 5.58
C GLU A 81 50.97 21.03 4.51
N ARG A 82 50.86 20.26 3.40
CA ARG A 82 51.79 20.38 2.26
C ARG A 82 51.83 21.80 1.69
N TYR A 83 50.67 22.43 1.51
CA TYR A 83 50.58 23.80 1.01
C TYR A 83 51.27 24.80 1.96
N ILE A 84 51.00 24.70 3.27
CA ILE A 84 51.64 25.55 4.29
C ILE A 84 53.16 25.37 4.27
N THR A 85 53.65 24.13 4.19
CA THR A 85 55.10 23.86 4.12
C THR A 85 55.72 24.46 2.86
N GLU A 86 55.04 24.38 1.73
CA GLU A 86 55.50 24.96 0.46
C GLU A 86 55.52 26.50 0.51
N CYS A 87 54.49 27.13 1.09
CA CYS A 87 54.45 28.58 1.32
C CYS A 87 55.59 29.04 2.23
N LYS A 88 55.85 28.32 3.33
CA LYS A 88 56.98 28.60 4.23
C LYS A 88 58.32 28.51 3.49
N LYS A 89 58.51 27.47 2.67
CA LYS A 89 59.73 27.31 1.86
C LYS A 89 59.95 28.48 0.90
N ARG A 90 58.92 28.88 0.14
CA ARG A 90 59.00 30.03 -0.77
C ARG A 90 59.29 31.34 -0.05
N ALA A 91 58.74 31.53 1.15
CA ALA A 91 59.02 32.71 1.96
C ALA A 91 60.50 32.73 2.41
N GLU A 92 61.04 31.60 2.85
CA GLU A 92 62.45 31.44 3.22
C GLU A 92 63.38 31.70 2.02
N GLU A 93 63.06 31.15 0.85
CA GLU A 93 63.82 31.36 -0.39
C GLU A 93 63.85 32.84 -0.81
N LYS A 94 62.71 33.53 -0.76
CA LYS A 94 62.63 34.97 -1.04
C LYS A 94 63.44 35.80 -0.06
N LYS A 95 63.42 35.45 1.24
CA LYS A 95 64.24 36.11 2.26
C LYS A 95 65.73 35.97 1.93
N VAL A 96 66.19 34.75 1.65
CA VAL A 96 67.60 34.48 1.27
C VAL A 96 67.99 35.20 -0.02
N GLN A 97 67.09 35.27 -1.01
CA GLN A 97 67.34 36.00 -2.24
C GLN A 97 67.44 37.51 -2.01
N ASN A 98 66.57 38.09 -1.17
CA ASN A 98 66.60 39.50 -0.83
C ASN A 98 67.90 39.87 -0.09
N GLU A 99 68.33 39.05 0.88
CA GLU A 99 69.62 39.21 1.56
C GLU A 99 70.83 39.13 0.59
N ARG A 100 70.74 38.30 -0.46
CA ARG A 100 71.77 38.21 -1.50
C ARG A 100 71.77 39.41 -2.44
N MET A 101 70.59 39.91 -2.81
CA MET A 101 70.46 41.10 -3.66
C MET A 101 70.96 42.34 -2.93
N GLU A 102 70.65 42.50 -1.65
CA GLU A 102 71.16 43.59 -0.79
C GLU A 102 72.69 43.61 -0.72
N ARG A 103 73.34 42.44 -0.69
CA ARG A 103 74.81 42.29 -0.76
C ARG A 103 75.39 42.58 -2.15
N LYS A 104 74.60 42.50 -3.22
CA LYS A 104 75.03 42.78 -4.61
C LYS A 104 74.84 44.25 -5.00
N THR A 105 73.73 44.89 -4.62
CA THR A 105 73.51 46.33 -4.84
C THR A 105 74.56 47.20 -4.14
N GLN A 106 75.13 46.73 -3.03
CA GLN A 106 76.28 47.38 -2.38
C GLN A 106 77.59 47.31 -3.21
N ARG A 107 77.72 46.32 -4.11
CA ARG A 107 78.92 46.12 -4.96
C ARG A 107 78.78 46.75 -6.34
N GLU A 108 77.55 46.88 -6.85
CA GLU A 108 77.28 47.44 -8.18
C GLU A 108 77.37 48.98 -8.23
N HIS A 109 77.26 49.68 -7.09
CA HIS A 109 77.42 51.14 -7.04
C HIS A 109 78.88 51.63 -7.23
N LEU A 110 79.86 50.73 -7.40
CA LEU A 110 81.29 51.06 -7.49
C LEU A 110 81.91 50.91 -8.90
N LEU A 111 81.18 50.40 -9.91
CA LEU A 111 81.79 49.85 -11.14
C LEU A 111 81.28 50.41 -12.49
N LEU A 112 80.57 51.55 -12.50
CA LEU A 112 79.98 52.11 -13.73
C LEU A 112 80.54 53.51 -14.05
N HIS A 113 81.84 53.60 -14.36
CA HIS A 113 82.45 54.77 -15.02
C HIS A 113 83.43 54.32 -16.11
N SER A 114 83.32 54.96 -17.29
CA SER A 114 84.13 54.85 -18.53
C SER A 114 83.82 53.64 -19.44
N ASP A 115 83.68 53.76 -20.75
CA ASP A 115 83.83 54.89 -21.67
C ASP A 115 83.09 54.58 -22.98
N ASP A 116 82.73 55.62 -23.73
CA ASP A 116 81.99 55.52 -24.99
C ASP A 116 82.81 56.15 -26.13
N THR A 117 82.61 55.63 -27.35
CA THR A 117 82.92 56.24 -28.67
C THR A 117 84.34 56.13 -29.27
N ILE A 118 84.44 55.57 -30.49
CA ILE A 118 84.95 56.21 -31.73
C ILE A 118 84.73 55.25 -32.94
N GLN A 119 83.66 55.52 -33.68
CA GLN A 119 83.35 55.17 -35.07
C GLN A 119 84.05 56.21 -35.97
N ASP A 120 84.88 55.91 -36.96
CA ASP A 120 84.45 55.58 -38.33
C ASP A 120 85.69 55.43 -39.25
N SER A 121 86.46 54.36 -39.08
CA SER A 121 87.28 53.77 -40.17
C SER A 121 86.56 52.51 -40.70
N GLN A 122 85.24 52.48 -40.59
CA GLN A 122 84.58 51.30 -40.09
C GLN A 122 83.99 50.37 -41.14
N ARG A 123 83.56 50.73 -42.35
CA ARG A 123 82.75 49.76 -43.14
C ARG A 123 83.43 48.50 -43.68
N THR A 124 84.67 48.56 -44.16
CA THR A 124 85.39 47.35 -44.64
C THR A 124 86.07 46.57 -43.51
N LYS A 125 86.50 47.29 -42.46
CA LYS A 125 86.89 46.67 -41.20
C LYS A 125 85.67 46.18 -40.42
N GLU A 126 84.48 46.72 -40.61
CA GLU A 126 83.22 46.36 -39.92
C GLU A 126 82.79 45.02 -40.41
N GLU A 127 82.88 44.69 -41.69
CA GLU A 127 82.51 43.35 -42.15
C GLU A 127 83.48 42.29 -41.60
N GLU A 128 84.79 42.55 -41.57
CA GLU A 128 85.77 41.66 -40.94
C GLU A 128 85.68 41.64 -39.42
N LEU A 129 85.44 42.79 -38.80
CA LEU A 129 85.20 42.92 -37.37
C LEU A 129 83.85 42.35 -36.99
N GLN A 130 82.85 42.36 -37.85
CA GLN A 130 81.53 41.76 -37.65
C GLN A 130 81.62 40.26 -37.86
N ARG A 131 82.47 39.77 -38.75
CA ARG A 131 82.84 38.34 -38.81
C ARG A 131 83.63 37.91 -37.58
N ARG A 132 84.64 38.67 -37.15
CA ARG A 132 85.43 38.39 -35.94
C ARG A 132 84.61 38.55 -34.66
N TRP A 133 83.70 39.51 -34.63
CA TRP A 133 82.76 39.77 -33.55
C TRP A 133 81.67 38.72 -33.53
N SER A 134 81.18 38.28 -34.69
CA SER A 134 80.27 37.14 -34.79
C SER A 134 80.96 35.87 -34.34
N MET A 135 82.23 35.64 -34.71
CA MET A 135 83.05 34.54 -34.20
C MET A 135 83.26 34.63 -32.69
N TYR A 136 83.64 35.80 -32.17
CA TYR A 136 83.81 36.03 -30.74
C TYR A 136 82.50 35.87 -29.99
N GLN A 137 81.38 36.39 -30.50
CA GLN A 137 80.05 36.19 -29.96
C GLN A 137 79.68 34.71 -29.97
N MET A 138 79.96 34.00 -31.06
CA MET A 138 79.73 32.55 -31.16
C MET A 138 80.56 31.81 -30.13
N GLU A 139 81.84 32.16 -29.96
CA GLU A 139 82.73 31.57 -28.96
C GLU A 139 82.30 31.89 -27.52
N VAL A 140 81.87 33.11 -27.23
CA VAL A 140 81.28 33.51 -25.94
C VAL A 140 79.99 32.74 -25.67
N LEU A 141 79.12 32.58 -26.67
CA LEU A 141 77.88 31.81 -26.54
C LEU A 141 78.18 30.32 -26.31
N PHE A 142 79.10 29.74 -27.08
CA PHE A 142 79.53 28.36 -26.89
C PHE A 142 80.27 28.16 -25.57
N GLY A 143 81.03 29.15 -25.09
CA GLY A 143 81.64 29.18 -23.77
C GLY A 143 80.57 29.14 -22.67
N LYS A 144 79.54 30.00 -22.75
CA LYS A 144 78.39 29.96 -21.83
C LYS A 144 77.67 28.61 -21.86
N VAL A 145 77.46 28.05 -23.05
CA VAL A 145 76.83 26.72 -23.19
C VAL A 145 77.74 25.64 -22.62
N LYS A 146 79.05 25.69 -22.87
CA LYS A 146 80.05 24.77 -22.32
C LYS A 146 80.07 24.82 -20.80
N ASP A 147 80.07 26.01 -20.21
CA ASP A 147 80.04 26.23 -18.76
C ASP A 147 78.72 25.73 -18.16
N ALA A 148 77.58 26.01 -18.81
CA ALA A 148 76.27 25.53 -18.37
C ALA A 148 76.10 24.01 -18.50
N THR A 149 76.73 23.40 -19.51
CA THR A 149 76.71 21.94 -19.74
C THR A 149 77.83 21.20 -19.00
N GLY A 150 78.76 21.92 -18.36
CA GLY A 150 79.89 21.37 -17.59
C GLY A 150 80.86 20.55 -18.44
N VAL A 151 80.99 20.84 -19.74
CA VAL A 151 81.83 20.07 -20.67
C VAL A 151 83.22 20.69 -20.80
N ALA A 152 84.27 19.89 -20.91
CA ALA A 152 85.65 20.40 -20.99
C ALA A 152 85.97 21.11 -22.33
N GLU A 153 85.30 20.74 -23.43
CA GLU A 153 85.58 21.24 -24.78
C GLU A 153 84.29 21.53 -25.54
N THR A 154 84.28 22.60 -26.33
CA THR A 154 83.13 23.05 -27.13
C THR A 154 82.63 21.98 -28.09
N HIS A 155 83.52 21.21 -28.71
CA HIS A 155 83.12 20.15 -29.64
C HIS A 155 82.45 18.95 -28.94
N ALA A 156 82.78 18.68 -27.68
CA ALA A 156 82.14 17.62 -26.91
C ALA A 156 80.66 17.94 -26.58
N VAL A 157 80.30 19.24 -26.49
CA VAL A 157 78.91 19.69 -26.40
C VAL A 157 78.14 19.24 -27.65
N VAL A 158 78.67 19.51 -28.84
CA VAL A 158 78.06 19.14 -30.13
C VAL A 158 77.85 17.63 -30.22
N ARG A 159 78.84 16.82 -29.84
CA ARG A 159 78.72 15.35 -29.85
C ARG A 159 77.62 14.84 -28.91
N ARG A 160 77.45 15.43 -27.73
CA ARG A 160 76.37 15.08 -26.80
C ARG A 160 74.99 15.44 -27.36
N PHE A 161 74.85 16.62 -27.98
CA PHE A 161 73.60 17.01 -28.65
C PHE A 161 73.23 16.04 -29.79
N LEU A 162 74.21 15.66 -30.61
CA LEU A 162 73.99 14.69 -31.68
C LEU A 162 73.59 13.30 -31.12
N ALA A 163 74.26 12.84 -30.05
CA ALA A 163 73.91 11.58 -29.39
C ALA A 163 72.54 11.62 -28.67
N GLN A 164 72.10 12.80 -28.24
CA GLN A 164 70.80 12.99 -27.58
C GLN A 164 69.64 13.11 -28.58
N GLY A 165 69.90 13.24 -29.88
CA GLY A 165 68.87 13.41 -30.92
C GLY A 165 67.76 12.36 -30.86
N ASP A 166 68.12 11.08 -30.72
CA ASP A 166 67.15 9.98 -30.63
C ASP A 166 66.31 10.02 -29.35
N THR A 167 66.92 10.43 -28.23
CA THR A 167 66.16 10.60 -26.97
C THR A 167 65.23 11.80 -27.04
N PHE A 168 65.61 12.86 -27.75
CA PHE A 168 64.76 14.03 -27.96
C PHE A 168 63.57 13.68 -28.85
N THR A 169 63.78 12.94 -29.95
CA THR A 169 62.66 12.50 -30.81
C THR A 169 61.71 11.57 -30.06
N GLN A 170 62.23 10.63 -29.26
CA GLN A 170 61.41 9.77 -28.40
C GLN A 170 60.61 10.55 -27.34
N LEU A 171 61.19 11.61 -26.75
CA LEU A 171 60.47 12.45 -25.81
C LEU A 171 59.39 13.28 -26.51
N GLU A 172 59.64 13.78 -27.71
CA GLU A 172 58.64 14.54 -28.48
C GLU A 172 57.49 13.63 -28.94
N THR A 173 57.76 12.36 -29.30
CA THR A 173 56.70 11.38 -29.60
C THR A 173 55.87 11.07 -28.36
N LEU A 174 56.50 10.79 -27.21
CA LEU A 174 55.79 10.54 -25.95
C LEU A 174 54.96 11.75 -25.51
N LYS A 175 55.48 12.97 -25.71
CA LYS A 175 54.74 14.21 -25.45
C LYS A 175 53.51 14.31 -26.35
N SER A 176 53.65 14.08 -27.66
CA SER A 176 52.53 14.11 -28.60
C SER A 176 51.47 13.05 -28.27
N GLU A 177 51.88 11.82 -27.93
CA GLU A 177 50.97 10.75 -27.51
C GLU A 177 50.24 11.09 -26.21
N ASN A 178 50.95 11.66 -25.23
CA ASN A 178 50.34 12.13 -23.98
C ASN A 178 49.35 13.28 -24.21
N GLU A 179 49.66 14.21 -25.12
CA GLU A 179 48.73 15.28 -25.50
C GLU A 179 47.47 14.72 -26.16
N GLN A 180 47.61 13.75 -27.07
CA GLN A 180 46.47 13.09 -27.72
C GLN A 180 45.61 12.30 -26.73
N THR A 181 46.22 11.53 -25.84
CA THR A 181 45.50 10.76 -24.82
C THR A 181 44.80 11.69 -23.84
N LEU A 182 45.43 12.79 -23.44
CA LEU A 182 44.81 13.80 -22.58
C LEU A 182 43.60 14.46 -23.25
N LEU A 183 43.64 14.72 -24.56
CA LEU A 183 42.49 15.21 -25.32
C LEU A 183 41.36 14.18 -25.36
N ARG A 184 41.65 12.91 -25.64
CA ARG A 184 40.65 11.83 -25.62
C ARG A 184 39.98 11.70 -24.26
N LEU A 185 40.76 11.65 -23.18
CA LEU A 185 40.24 11.57 -21.81
C LEU A 185 39.39 12.79 -21.45
N LYS A 186 39.74 14.00 -21.91
CA LYS A 186 38.91 15.19 -21.72
C LYS A 186 37.56 15.07 -22.44
N GLN A 187 37.55 14.58 -23.67
CA GLN A 187 36.32 14.36 -24.44
C GLN A 187 35.44 13.29 -23.79
N GLU A 188 36.02 12.16 -23.37
CA GLU A 188 35.31 11.09 -22.67
C GLU A 188 34.75 11.58 -21.34
N LYS A 189 35.51 12.34 -20.55
CA LYS A 189 35.02 12.97 -19.32
C LYS A 189 33.80 13.84 -19.61
N GLN A 190 33.85 14.71 -20.62
CA GLN A 190 32.71 15.55 -20.98
C GLN A 190 31.51 14.73 -21.45
N ARG A 191 31.75 13.64 -22.20
CA ARG A 191 30.69 12.72 -22.62
C ARG A 191 30.02 12.06 -21.43
N LEU A 192 30.79 11.46 -20.52
CA LEU A 192 30.27 10.83 -19.31
C LEU A 192 29.55 11.82 -18.39
N GLN A 193 30.02 13.07 -18.31
CA GLN A 193 29.32 14.12 -17.57
C GLN A 193 27.94 14.40 -18.15
N ARG A 194 27.81 14.52 -19.48
CA ARG A 194 26.50 14.69 -20.14
C ARG A 194 25.60 13.48 -19.97
N GLU A 195 26.14 12.27 -20.07
CA GLU A 195 25.37 11.03 -19.83
C GLU A 195 24.85 10.98 -18.39
N LEU A 196 25.66 11.39 -17.42
CA LEU A 196 25.26 11.46 -16.01
C LEU A 196 24.22 12.56 -15.75
N GLU A 197 24.35 13.74 -16.37
CA GLU A 197 23.33 14.78 -16.30
C GLU A 197 22.01 14.29 -16.91
N ASN A 198 22.06 13.68 -18.09
CA ASN A 198 20.89 13.09 -18.72
C ASN A 198 20.24 12.05 -17.80
N LEU A 199 20.99 11.11 -17.26
CA LEU A 199 20.48 10.10 -16.32
C LEU A 199 19.88 10.71 -15.06
N LYS A 200 20.50 11.75 -14.48
CA LYS A 200 19.96 12.44 -13.30
C LYS A 200 18.62 13.07 -13.59
N TYR A 201 18.52 13.85 -14.65
CA TYR A 201 17.32 14.63 -14.95
C TYR A 201 16.23 13.81 -15.65
N SER A 202 16.60 12.86 -16.53
CA SER A 202 15.65 11.97 -17.19
C SER A 202 15.17 10.86 -16.25
N GLY A 203 16.05 10.33 -15.40
CA GLY A 203 15.69 9.28 -14.44
C GLY A 203 14.70 9.77 -13.39
N GLU A 204 14.88 11.00 -12.90
CA GLU A 204 13.91 11.62 -11.98
C GLU A 204 12.56 11.88 -12.67
N ALA A 205 12.57 12.35 -13.92
CA ALA A 205 11.34 12.56 -14.69
C ALA A 205 10.58 11.24 -14.96
N THR A 206 11.29 10.15 -15.29
CA THR A 206 10.67 8.83 -15.48
C THR A 206 10.10 8.31 -14.17
N LEU A 207 10.84 8.37 -13.06
CA LEU A 207 10.38 7.92 -11.75
C LEU A 207 9.12 8.68 -11.29
N VAL A 208 9.09 10.00 -11.45
CA VAL A 208 7.91 10.80 -11.11
C VAL A 208 6.71 10.44 -12.00
N SER A 209 6.92 10.17 -13.28
CA SER A 209 5.85 9.75 -14.19
C SER A 209 5.31 8.36 -13.86
N GLU A 210 6.19 7.42 -13.49
CA GLU A 210 5.83 6.07 -13.06
C GLU A 210 5.07 6.11 -11.72
N GLN A 211 5.52 6.94 -10.78
CA GLN A 211 4.85 7.11 -9.49
C GLN A 211 3.45 7.71 -9.66
N LYS A 212 3.26 8.68 -10.56
CA LYS A 212 1.93 9.20 -10.91
C LYS A 212 1.03 8.14 -11.52
N LEU A 213 1.55 7.36 -12.47
CA LEU A 213 0.81 6.26 -13.07
C LEU A 213 0.40 5.20 -12.02
N GLN A 214 1.30 4.88 -11.08
CA GLN A 214 0.98 3.98 -9.97
C GLN A 214 -0.13 4.54 -9.08
N SER A 215 -0.10 5.83 -8.73
CA SER A 215 -1.19 6.43 -7.95
C SER A 215 -2.53 6.40 -8.70
N GLU A 216 -2.54 6.69 -10.00
CA GLU A 216 -3.76 6.62 -10.81
C GLU A 216 -4.32 5.18 -10.89
N LEU A 217 -3.45 4.18 -11.05
CA LEU A 217 -3.86 2.78 -11.05
C LEU A 217 -4.40 2.34 -9.67
N GLN A 218 -3.78 2.79 -8.58
CA GLN A 218 -4.28 2.53 -7.22
C GLN A 218 -5.64 3.18 -6.97
N GLU A 219 -5.85 4.40 -7.44
CA GLU A 219 -7.15 5.08 -7.34
C GLU A 219 -8.23 4.35 -8.14
N ARG A 220 -7.91 3.92 -9.37
CA ARG A 220 -8.83 3.12 -10.19
C ARG A 220 -9.15 1.77 -9.54
N LEU A 221 -8.16 1.10 -8.96
CA LEU A 221 -8.36 -0.15 -8.23
C LEU A 221 -9.32 0.05 -7.05
N LYS A 222 -9.10 1.09 -6.23
CA LYS A 222 -9.99 1.41 -5.10
C LYS A 222 -11.42 1.72 -5.57
N ALA A 223 -11.57 2.44 -6.67
CA ALA A 223 -12.88 2.73 -7.24
C ALA A 223 -13.61 1.47 -7.72
N GLU A 224 -12.89 0.54 -8.37
CA GLU A 224 -13.45 -0.76 -8.79
C GLU A 224 -13.75 -1.68 -7.59
N GLU A 225 -12.92 -1.66 -6.55
CA GLU A 225 -13.21 -2.38 -5.29
C GLU A 225 -14.48 -1.86 -4.63
N GLN A 226 -14.66 -0.53 -4.56
CA GLN A 226 -15.89 0.08 -4.04
C GLN A 226 -17.11 -0.33 -4.87
N ARG A 227 -17.03 -0.24 -6.21
CA ARG A 227 -18.10 -0.68 -7.10
C ARG A 227 -18.45 -2.15 -6.90
N ARG A 228 -17.45 -3.01 -6.71
CA ARG A 228 -17.67 -4.43 -6.43
C ARG A 228 -18.41 -4.63 -5.11
N VAL A 229 -18.00 -3.94 -4.05
CA VAL A 229 -18.66 -4.03 -2.73
C VAL A 229 -20.12 -3.56 -2.83
N GLU A 230 -20.36 -2.45 -3.53
CA GLU A 230 -21.72 -1.94 -3.76
C GLU A 230 -22.58 -2.96 -4.52
N ALA A 231 -22.07 -3.52 -5.62
CA ALA A 231 -22.78 -4.55 -6.40
C ALA A 231 -23.04 -5.82 -5.58
N GLN A 232 -22.09 -6.26 -4.76
CA GLN A 232 -22.26 -7.39 -3.84
C GLN A 232 -23.36 -7.10 -2.81
N SER A 233 -23.36 -5.91 -2.21
CA SER A 233 -24.40 -5.52 -1.25
C SER A 233 -25.80 -5.47 -1.89
N GLN A 234 -25.90 -5.02 -3.14
CA GLN A 234 -27.15 -5.03 -3.90
C GLN A 234 -27.61 -6.46 -4.19
N LEU A 235 -26.70 -7.32 -4.61
CA LEU A 235 -26.98 -8.73 -4.85
C LEU A 235 -27.47 -9.44 -3.59
N GLU A 236 -26.82 -9.21 -2.44
CA GLU A 236 -27.24 -9.77 -1.15
C GLU A 236 -28.62 -9.27 -0.71
N ARG A 237 -28.94 -8.00 -0.97
CA ARG A 237 -30.28 -7.45 -0.69
C ARG A 237 -31.35 -8.11 -1.55
N ILE A 238 -31.10 -8.22 -2.87
CA ILE A 238 -32.03 -8.87 -3.80
C ILE A 238 -32.20 -10.35 -3.45
N THR A 239 -31.11 -11.05 -3.15
CA THR A 239 -31.14 -12.48 -2.77
C THR A 239 -31.97 -12.69 -1.50
N ARG A 240 -31.80 -11.84 -0.48
CA ARG A 240 -32.62 -11.87 0.74
C ARG A 240 -34.11 -11.62 0.43
N ALA A 241 -34.42 -10.61 -0.39
CA ALA A 241 -35.79 -10.31 -0.78
C ALA A 241 -36.44 -11.47 -1.57
N LEU A 242 -35.70 -12.08 -2.50
CA LEU A 242 -36.15 -13.26 -3.25
C LEU A 242 -36.38 -14.47 -2.35
N GLN A 243 -35.54 -14.67 -1.33
CA GLN A 243 -35.71 -15.75 -0.36
C GLN A 243 -37.00 -15.55 0.47
N ILE A 244 -37.25 -14.33 0.96
CA ILE A 244 -38.50 -14.00 1.68
C ILE A 244 -39.72 -14.20 0.77
N LEU A 245 -39.64 -13.76 -0.50
CA LEU A 245 -40.72 -13.96 -1.47
C LEU A 245 -40.97 -15.44 -1.74
N LYS A 246 -39.90 -16.24 -1.90
CA LYS A 246 -39.98 -17.68 -2.08
C LYS A 246 -40.69 -18.35 -0.91
N GLU A 247 -40.25 -18.08 0.32
CA GLU A 247 -40.87 -18.60 1.54
C GLU A 247 -42.34 -18.19 1.64
N GLY A 248 -42.66 -16.91 1.38
CA GLY A 248 -44.03 -16.40 1.36
C GLY A 248 -44.93 -17.11 0.33
N LEU A 249 -44.41 -17.34 -0.88
CA LEU A 249 -45.13 -18.06 -1.93
C LEU A 249 -45.30 -19.55 -1.61
N GLU A 250 -44.28 -20.21 -1.05
CA GLU A 250 -44.36 -21.61 -0.61
C GLU A 250 -45.40 -21.78 0.50
N HIS A 251 -45.44 -20.86 1.46
CA HIS A 251 -46.46 -20.82 2.51
C HIS A 251 -47.86 -20.61 1.94
N LEU A 252 -48.02 -19.71 0.97
CA LEU A 252 -49.30 -19.44 0.34
C LEU A 252 -49.77 -20.63 -0.51
N ALA A 253 -48.89 -21.23 -1.30
CA ALA A 253 -49.17 -22.45 -2.05
C ALA A 253 -49.60 -23.60 -1.12
N SER A 254 -48.90 -23.80 0.00
CA SER A 254 -49.26 -24.81 1.01
C SER A 254 -50.65 -24.59 1.62
N LYS A 255 -51.07 -23.33 1.80
CA LYS A 255 -52.43 -22.99 2.27
C LYS A 255 -53.48 -23.24 1.19
N LEU A 256 -53.16 -22.93 -0.07
CA LEU A 256 -54.06 -23.09 -1.21
C LEU A 256 -54.22 -24.55 -1.66
N ASP A 257 -53.25 -25.43 -1.38
CA ASP A 257 -53.35 -26.88 -1.63
C ASP A 257 -54.55 -27.54 -0.93
N ARG A 258 -54.98 -26.97 0.21
CA ARG A 258 -56.14 -27.47 0.97
C ARG A 258 -57.48 -27.03 0.39
N VAL A 259 -57.49 -26.12 -0.58
CA VAL A 259 -58.71 -25.68 -1.27
C VAL A 259 -58.99 -26.64 -2.42
N THR A 260 -59.86 -27.64 -2.18
CA THR A 260 -60.37 -28.51 -3.24
C THR A 260 -61.35 -27.71 -4.11
N VAL A 261 -60.91 -27.35 -5.32
CA VAL A 261 -61.77 -26.80 -6.38
C VAL A 261 -62.67 -27.93 -6.89
N THR A 262 -63.75 -28.22 -6.17
CA THR A 262 -64.78 -29.18 -6.60
C THR A 262 -65.86 -28.44 -7.36
N GLY A 263 -65.84 -28.61 -8.68
CA GLY A 263 -66.85 -28.12 -9.61
C GLY A 263 -66.71 -28.81 -10.97
N LEU A 264 -66.69 -30.14 -10.98
CA LEU A 264 -66.87 -30.96 -12.19
C LEU A 264 -68.17 -31.74 -12.02
N THR A 265 -69.19 -31.36 -12.80
CA THR A 265 -70.35 -32.20 -13.07
C THR A 265 -70.15 -32.91 -14.43
N PRO A 266 -70.34 -34.23 -14.53
CA PRO A 266 -70.19 -34.99 -15.77
C PRO A 266 -71.49 -35.07 -16.59
N ASP A 267 -71.30 -35.06 -17.91
CA ASP A 267 -72.12 -35.68 -18.97
C ASP A 267 -73.42 -34.98 -19.45
N GLU A 268 -73.39 -34.46 -20.69
CA GLU A 268 -74.46 -34.72 -21.69
C GLU A 268 -73.99 -34.46 -23.14
N ALA A 269 -74.02 -35.55 -23.90
CA ALA A 269 -74.04 -35.78 -25.36
C ALA A 269 -74.01 -34.63 -26.41
N LEU A 270 -73.10 -34.84 -27.37
CA LEU A 270 -73.09 -34.50 -28.81
C LEU A 270 -74.48 -34.55 -29.51
N PRO A 271 -74.75 -33.85 -30.67
CA PRO A 271 -73.96 -34.05 -31.90
C PRO A 271 -73.82 -32.90 -32.92
N SER A 272 -72.91 -33.17 -33.84
CA SER A 272 -72.42 -32.49 -35.05
C SER A 272 -73.50 -32.00 -36.04
N ILE A 273 -73.19 -30.93 -36.81
CA ILE A 273 -73.60 -30.73 -38.23
C ILE A 273 -72.57 -29.81 -38.95
N SER A 274 -71.94 -30.40 -39.99
CA SER A 274 -71.51 -29.91 -41.33
C SER A 274 -71.02 -28.47 -41.55
N GLN A 275 -69.74 -28.28 -41.94
CA GLN A 275 -69.23 -28.11 -43.32
C GLN A 275 -69.72 -26.84 -44.05
N ASP A 276 -68.83 -25.85 -44.26
CA ASP A 276 -68.19 -25.67 -45.59
C ASP A 276 -67.14 -24.52 -45.67
N LEU A 277 -65.99 -24.92 -46.23
CA LEU A 277 -65.14 -24.25 -47.24
C LEU A 277 -64.56 -22.82 -47.06
N ARG A 278 -63.22 -22.82 -47.02
CA ARG A 278 -62.28 -22.14 -47.95
C ARG A 278 -61.65 -20.81 -47.52
N GLY A 279 -60.39 -20.93 -47.07
CA GLY A 279 -59.29 -20.11 -47.62
C GLY A 279 -58.43 -19.33 -46.62
N GLY A 280 -57.19 -19.80 -46.40
CA GLY A 280 -56.03 -18.91 -46.28
C GLY A 280 -55.28 -18.82 -44.95
N ALA A 281 -54.06 -19.38 -44.98
CA ALA A 281 -52.85 -19.00 -44.21
C ALA A 281 -52.74 -19.36 -42.71
N ALA A 282 -51.75 -20.22 -42.42
CA ALA A 282 -51.23 -20.53 -41.09
C ALA A 282 -50.64 -19.29 -40.37
N PRO A 283 -50.62 -19.29 -39.03
CA PRO A 283 -49.44 -19.79 -38.32
C PRO A 283 -49.71 -20.84 -37.23
N GLN A 284 -48.60 -21.41 -36.79
CA GLN A 284 -48.33 -22.54 -35.90
C GLN A 284 -49.03 -22.56 -34.53
N PRO A 285 -49.04 -23.75 -33.87
CA PRO A 285 -49.97 -24.10 -32.81
C PRO A 285 -49.60 -23.49 -31.47
N GLN A 286 -50.63 -22.97 -30.80
CA GLN A 286 -50.67 -22.80 -29.36
C GLN A 286 -50.50 -24.17 -28.70
N GLU A 287 -49.42 -24.36 -27.94
CA GLU A 287 -49.37 -25.40 -26.91
C GLU A 287 -50.36 -25.02 -25.80
N ALA A 288 -51.61 -25.44 -25.96
CA ALA A 288 -52.51 -25.66 -24.85
C ALA A 288 -51.90 -26.76 -23.98
N ARG A 289 -51.13 -26.37 -22.96
CA ARG A 289 -50.68 -27.30 -21.93
C ARG A 289 -51.84 -27.57 -21.00
N SER A 290 -52.38 -28.76 -21.20
CA SER A 290 -53.13 -29.57 -20.26
C SER A 290 -52.72 -29.30 -18.80
N SER A 291 -53.74 -28.93 -18.04
CA SER A 291 -53.81 -28.91 -16.60
C SER A 291 -53.64 -30.31 -16.04
N GLU A 292 -52.40 -30.73 -15.86
CA GLU A 292 -52.03 -31.83 -14.99
C GLU A 292 -51.01 -31.34 -13.98
N VAL A 293 -51.25 -31.70 -12.72
CA VAL A 293 -50.49 -31.35 -11.53
C VAL A 293 -48.99 -31.61 -11.76
N LYS A 294 -48.23 -30.58 -12.15
CA LYS A 294 -46.77 -30.64 -12.16
C LYS A 294 -46.29 -30.40 -10.74
N GLU A 295 -45.79 -31.47 -10.12
CA GLU A 295 -44.90 -31.34 -8.96
C GLU A 295 -43.83 -30.30 -9.29
N LEU A 296 -43.92 -29.13 -8.65
CA LEU A 296 -42.99 -28.03 -8.89
C LEU A 296 -41.62 -28.45 -8.35
N ASN A 297 -40.63 -28.58 -9.24
CA ASN A 297 -39.29 -28.96 -8.85
C ASN A 297 -38.56 -27.79 -8.16
N PRO A 298 -38.22 -27.88 -6.86
CA PRO A 298 -37.61 -26.80 -6.09
C PRO A 298 -36.20 -26.40 -6.54
N LYS A 299 -35.60 -27.14 -7.48
CA LYS A 299 -34.25 -26.90 -8.03
C LYS A 299 -34.24 -26.30 -9.44
N ALA A 300 -35.40 -26.03 -10.04
CA ALA A 300 -35.45 -25.40 -11.36
C ALA A 300 -35.20 -23.89 -11.25
N ASP A 301 -34.48 -23.30 -12.21
CA ASP A 301 -34.22 -21.85 -12.25
C ASP A 301 -35.52 -21.04 -12.34
N ASP A 302 -36.53 -21.59 -13.00
CA ASP A 302 -37.87 -20.99 -13.15
C ASP A 302 -38.82 -21.30 -11.98
N TYR A 303 -38.36 -21.94 -10.89
CA TYR A 303 -39.22 -22.40 -9.81
C TYR A 303 -40.09 -21.30 -9.21
N LEU A 304 -39.50 -20.13 -8.93
CA LEU A 304 -40.21 -19.02 -8.30
C LEU A 304 -41.31 -18.45 -9.21
N VAL A 305 -41.04 -18.35 -10.51
CA VAL A 305 -41.98 -17.87 -11.53
C VAL A 305 -43.14 -18.86 -11.70
N ASN A 306 -42.83 -20.16 -11.74
CA ASN A 306 -43.83 -21.22 -11.83
C ASN A 306 -44.70 -21.30 -10.57
N LEU A 307 -44.09 -21.14 -9.38
CA LEU A 307 -44.81 -21.12 -8.10
C LEU A 307 -45.74 -19.90 -7.99
N LEU A 308 -45.27 -18.73 -8.44
CA LEU A 308 -46.10 -17.52 -8.51
C LEU A 308 -47.32 -17.72 -9.43
N GLY A 309 -47.11 -18.28 -10.63
CA GLY A 309 -48.20 -18.58 -11.57
C GLY A 309 -49.20 -19.61 -11.01
N PHE A 310 -48.72 -20.63 -10.30
CA PHE A 310 -49.60 -21.61 -9.62
C PHE A 310 -50.47 -20.94 -8.55
N VAL A 311 -49.87 -20.09 -7.71
CA VAL A 311 -50.59 -19.35 -6.67
C VAL A 311 -51.61 -18.39 -7.28
N GLU A 312 -51.24 -17.67 -8.35
CA GLU A 312 -52.13 -16.75 -9.07
C GLU A 312 -53.35 -17.48 -9.64
N GLU A 313 -53.16 -18.60 -10.34
CA GLU A 313 -54.25 -19.38 -10.92
C GLU A 313 -55.23 -19.87 -9.85
N LYS A 314 -54.70 -20.35 -8.71
CA LYS A 314 -55.52 -20.82 -7.58
C LYS A 314 -56.28 -19.69 -6.90
N LEU A 315 -55.66 -18.53 -6.71
CA LEU A 315 -56.32 -17.35 -6.14
C LEU A 315 -57.42 -16.81 -7.05
N LEU A 316 -57.21 -16.75 -8.37
CA LEU A 316 -58.23 -16.34 -9.33
C LEU A 316 -59.44 -17.29 -9.32
N LYS A 317 -59.20 -18.61 -9.25
CA LYS A 317 -60.28 -19.59 -9.11
C LYS A 317 -61.04 -19.42 -7.80
N LEU A 318 -60.34 -19.18 -6.68
CA LEU A 318 -60.96 -18.90 -5.39
C LEU A 318 -61.81 -17.63 -5.45
N GLN A 319 -61.29 -16.55 -6.06
CA GLN A 319 -62.02 -15.30 -6.24
C GLN A 319 -63.31 -15.50 -7.04
N ALA A 320 -63.25 -16.20 -8.17
CA ALA A 320 -64.45 -16.49 -8.98
C ALA A 320 -65.50 -17.30 -8.21
N GLN A 321 -65.08 -18.22 -7.32
CA GLN A 321 -66.00 -18.92 -6.42
C GLN A 321 -66.63 -17.97 -5.38
N LEU A 322 -65.84 -17.07 -4.79
CA LEU A 322 -66.36 -16.09 -3.84
C LEU A 322 -67.31 -15.06 -4.48
N GLU A 323 -67.13 -14.69 -5.75
CA GLU A 323 -68.00 -13.74 -6.46
C GLU A 323 -69.46 -14.20 -6.55
N SER A 324 -69.70 -15.52 -6.56
CA SER A 324 -71.04 -16.09 -6.53
C SER A 324 -71.71 -16.11 -5.14
N HIS A 325 -70.97 -15.73 -4.08
CA HIS A 325 -71.43 -15.78 -2.69
C HIS A 325 -71.47 -14.38 -2.07
N ASN A 326 -72.50 -14.11 -1.25
CA ASN A 326 -72.61 -12.84 -0.52
C ASN A 326 -71.66 -12.84 0.70
N VAL A 327 -70.40 -12.46 0.48
CA VAL A 327 -69.33 -12.48 1.49
C VAL A 327 -69.70 -11.72 2.78
N PRO A 328 -70.30 -10.52 2.74
CA PRO A 328 -70.77 -9.82 3.94
C PRO A 328 -71.76 -10.64 4.80
N GLU A 329 -72.67 -11.37 4.15
CA GLU A 329 -73.66 -12.20 4.83
C GLU A 329 -73.04 -13.47 5.40
N MET A 330 -72.12 -14.11 4.67
CA MET A 330 -71.35 -15.25 5.17
C MET A 330 -70.50 -14.88 6.38
N LEU A 331 -69.81 -13.75 6.36
CA LEU A 331 -69.01 -13.28 7.50
C LEU A 331 -69.89 -12.98 8.72
N ARG A 332 -71.12 -12.49 8.50
CA ARG A 332 -72.10 -12.27 9.57
C ARG A 332 -72.56 -13.60 10.17
N ASN A 333 -72.90 -14.57 9.32
CA ASN A 333 -73.28 -15.92 9.74
C ASN A 333 -72.13 -16.66 10.47
N ILE A 334 -70.87 -16.43 10.07
CA ILE A 334 -69.69 -16.99 10.75
C ILE A 334 -69.45 -16.33 12.11
N ALA A 335 -69.83 -15.05 12.28
CA ALA A 335 -69.76 -14.35 13.54
C ALA A 335 -70.92 -14.70 14.51
N ASP A 336 -71.99 -15.30 14.00
CA ASP A 336 -73.13 -15.72 14.80
C ASP A 336 -72.81 -16.94 15.67
N ARG A 337 -73.18 -16.86 16.95
CA ARG A 337 -72.92 -17.91 17.97
C ARG A 337 -73.49 -19.28 17.61
N GLU A 338 -74.57 -19.31 16.84
CA GLU A 338 -75.25 -20.53 16.42
C GLU A 338 -74.44 -21.32 15.38
N PHE A 339 -73.63 -20.65 14.56
CA PHE A 339 -72.74 -21.29 13.61
C PHE A 339 -71.65 -22.10 14.31
N TYR A 340 -71.02 -21.53 15.35
CA TYR A 340 -70.04 -22.22 16.20
C TYR A 340 -70.66 -23.41 16.96
N ALA A 341 -71.90 -23.27 17.44
CA ALA A 341 -72.63 -24.37 18.09
C ALA A 341 -72.98 -25.50 17.10
N SER A 342 -73.32 -25.17 15.86
CA SER A 342 -73.58 -26.16 14.80
C SER A 342 -72.29 -26.89 14.35
N LEU A 343 -71.16 -26.19 14.37
CA LEU A 343 -69.84 -26.76 14.12
C LEU A 343 -69.40 -27.66 15.29
N GLU A 344 -69.69 -27.25 16.54
CA GLU A 344 -69.49 -28.07 17.75
C GLU A 344 -70.22 -29.41 17.68
N GLY A 345 -71.46 -29.43 17.18
CA GLY A 345 -72.24 -30.66 17.01
C GLY A 345 -71.74 -31.61 15.91
N LYS A 346 -70.85 -31.17 15.01
CA LYS A 346 -70.32 -31.96 13.89
C LYS A 346 -68.86 -32.39 14.06
N LEU A 347 -68.24 -32.13 15.22
CA LEU A 347 -66.87 -32.55 15.47
C LEU A 347 -66.79 -34.03 15.91
N PRO A 348 -65.75 -34.77 15.47
CA PRO A 348 -65.52 -36.13 15.92
C PRO A 348 -65.37 -36.23 17.45
N THR A 349 -65.88 -37.30 18.04
CA THR A 349 -66.00 -37.49 19.51
C THR A 349 -64.68 -37.48 20.28
N TYR A 350 -63.55 -37.65 19.60
CA TYR A 350 -62.20 -37.60 20.19
C TYR A 350 -61.60 -36.18 20.22
N ASN A 351 -62.32 -35.16 19.74
CA ASN A 351 -61.84 -33.80 19.71
C ASN A 351 -62.09 -33.10 21.06
N THR A 352 -61.18 -33.30 22.02
CA THR A 352 -61.22 -32.61 23.32
C THR A 352 -60.68 -31.19 23.19
N ARG A 353 -61.55 -30.22 22.92
CA ARG A 353 -61.17 -28.80 22.92
C ARG A 353 -60.96 -28.31 24.36
N ILE A 354 -59.81 -27.68 24.60
CA ILE A 354 -59.54 -26.93 25.84
C ILE A 354 -60.30 -25.61 25.73
N ALA A 355 -61.25 -25.37 26.64
CA ALA A 355 -61.98 -24.10 26.69
C ALA A 355 -61.03 -22.99 27.17
N LEU A 356 -60.60 -22.14 26.25
CA LEU A 356 -59.90 -20.91 26.63
C LEU A 356 -60.95 -19.88 27.08
N PRO A 357 -60.76 -19.21 28.25
CA PRO A 357 -61.69 -18.19 28.69
C PRO A 357 -61.82 -17.10 27.63
N LEU A 358 -63.04 -16.76 27.24
CA LEU A 358 -63.34 -15.61 26.40
C LEU A 358 -62.79 -14.36 27.12
N SER A 359 -61.80 -13.69 26.53
CA SER A 359 -61.25 -12.45 27.06
C SER A 359 -62.38 -11.42 27.19
N SER A 360 -62.77 -11.11 28.43
CA SER A 360 -63.65 -9.97 28.70
C SER A 360 -62.98 -8.69 28.19
N PRO A 361 -63.73 -7.63 27.78
CA PRO A 361 -63.15 -6.37 27.30
C PRO A 361 -62.55 -5.51 28.44
N LYS A 362 -61.99 -6.16 29.45
CA LYS A 362 -61.20 -5.59 30.55
C LYS A 362 -59.96 -6.45 30.81
N ASP A 363 -59.27 -6.89 29.76
CA ASP A 363 -57.89 -7.31 29.92
C ASP A 363 -56.98 -6.08 29.89
N LYS A 364 -57.06 -5.29 30.97
CA LYS A 364 -56.13 -4.19 31.27
C LYS A 364 -54.88 -4.70 32.01
N PHE A 365 -54.54 -5.98 31.87
CA PHE A 365 -53.41 -6.58 32.57
C PHE A 365 -52.15 -6.70 31.69
N PHE A 366 -52.24 -6.37 30.41
CA PHE A 366 -51.11 -6.29 29.48
C PHE A 366 -50.82 -4.87 28.95
N GLY A 367 -51.38 -3.83 29.59
CA GLY A 367 -51.22 -2.43 29.20
C GLY A 367 -50.56 -1.54 30.24
N GLN A 368 -49.80 -2.11 31.19
CA GLN A 368 -49.11 -1.35 32.21
C GLN A 368 -47.84 -2.07 32.68
N TYR A 369 -46.93 -2.29 31.74
CA TYR A 369 -45.51 -2.22 32.03
C TYR A 369 -44.97 -1.11 31.16
N ASP A 370 -44.29 -0.17 31.81
CA ASP A 370 -43.80 1.09 31.30
C ASP A 370 -43.24 1.01 29.86
N GLU A 371 -43.88 1.75 28.95
CA GLU A 371 -43.28 2.22 27.69
C GLU A 371 -42.33 3.41 27.96
N GLU A 372 -41.50 3.32 29.00
CA GLU A 372 -40.34 4.20 29.19
C GLU A 372 -39.14 3.36 29.61
N GLU A 373 -38.70 2.46 28.75
CA GLU A 373 -37.30 2.00 28.73
C GLU A 373 -37.04 1.32 27.38
N THR A 374 -36.03 1.81 26.65
CA THR A 374 -35.60 1.48 25.27
C THR A 374 -36.42 2.17 24.18
N GLU A 375 -35.93 3.19 23.46
CA GLU A 375 -34.63 3.30 22.81
C GLU A 375 -34.18 4.78 22.79
N ASP A 376 -33.24 5.16 23.66
CA ASP A 376 -32.29 6.21 23.29
C ASP A 376 -30.98 5.49 22.95
N GLU A 377 -30.71 5.39 21.66
CA GLU A 377 -29.41 5.06 21.12
C GLU A 377 -28.34 5.87 21.86
N ASP A 378 -27.35 5.18 22.45
CA ASP A 378 -26.06 5.73 22.84
C ASP A 378 -25.29 6.21 21.58
N ASN A 379 -25.83 7.21 20.89
CA ASN A 379 -25.13 8.08 19.96
C ASN A 379 -25.12 9.51 20.54
N ASP A 380 -24.88 9.61 21.84
CA ASP A 380 -24.58 10.88 22.47
C ASP A 380 -23.16 11.27 22.07
N VAL A 381 -23.03 11.90 20.90
CA VAL A 381 -21.81 12.57 20.48
C VAL A 381 -21.57 13.69 21.49
N VAL A 382 -20.76 13.37 22.50
CA VAL A 382 -20.41 14.26 23.61
C VAL A 382 -20.12 15.65 23.07
N THR A 383 -21.01 16.59 23.36
CA THR A 383 -20.85 17.93 22.82
C THR A 383 -19.57 18.53 23.38
N ARG A 384 -18.91 19.40 22.60
CA ARG A 384 -17.68 20.10 23.01
C ARG A 384 -17.81 20.81 24.37
N ALA A 385 -19.02 21.20 24.74
CA ALA A 385 -19.34 21.80 26.04
C ALA A 385 -19.25 20.78 27.19
N GLU A 386 -19.77 19.57 27.03
CA GLU A 386 -19.71 18.50 28.03
C GLU A 386 -18.30 17.98 28.25
N LEU A 387 -17.52 17.83 27.17
CA LEU A 387 -16.09 17.52 27.26
C LEU A 387 -15.32 18.58 28.03
N LYS A 388 -15.64 19.87 27.82
CA LYS A 388 -15.06 20.98 28.60
C LYS A 388 -15.44 20.89 30.07
N ILE A 389 -16.72 20.67 30.39
CA ILE A 389 -17.22 20.58 31.77
C ILE A 389 -16.57 19.39 32.49
N ARG A 390 -16.46 18.23 31.83
CA ARG A 390 -15.82 17.04 32.39
C ARG A 390 -14.33 17.24 32.62
N SER A 391 -13.62 17.92 31.70
CA SER A 391 -12.20 18.25 31.86
C SER A 391 -11.96 19.23 33.01
N GLN A 392 -12.82 20.24 33.16
CA GLN A 392 -12.74 21.25 34.22
C GLN A 392 -12.94 20.60 35.61
N LYS A 393 -13.93 19.71 35.76
CA LYS A 393 -14.15 18.93 36.99
C LYS A 393 -12.96 18.04 37.37
N LEU A 394 -12.24 17.50 36.38
CA LEU A 394 -11.07 16.66 36.59
C LEU A 394 -9.85 17.49 37.03
N ILE A 395 -9.71 18.72 36.53
CA ILE A 395 -8.69 19.67 36.97
C ILE A 395 -8.98 20.17 38.39
N GLU A 396 -10.23 20.47 38.72
CA GLU A 396 -10.65 20.97 40.03
C GLU A 396 -10.57 19.90 41.14
N SER A 397 -10.83 18.63 40.81
CA SER A 397 -10.65 17.52 41.75
C SER A 397 -9.17 17.25 42.05
N ARG A 398 -8.26 17.48 41.09
CA ARG A 398 -6.81 17.36 41.30
C ARG A 398 -6.18 18.57 41.99
N SER A 399 -6.76 19.77 41.88
CA SER A 399 -6.20 20.99 42.48
C SER A 399 -6.41 21.10 43.99
N LYS A 400 -7.34 20.34 44.59
CA LYS A 400 -7.59 20.33 46.04
C LYS A 400 -6.51 19.63 46.89
N ARG A 401 -5.51 18.94 46.29
CA ARG A 401 -4.46 18.21 47.02
C ARG A 401 -3.15 18.97 47.27
N ARG A 402 -3.07 20.27 47.00
CA ARG A 402 -1.87 21.10 47.31
C ARG A 402 -2.18 22.22 48.31
N LYS A 403 -2.58 21.88 49.54
CA LYS A 403 -2.28 22.75 50.70
C LYS A 403 -1.01 22.25 51.36
N ARG A 404 0.11 22.93 51.07
CA ARG A 404 1.38 22.79 51.79
C ARG A 404 1.12 23.05 53.27
N SER A 405 1.39 22.06 54.12
CA SER A 405 1.55 22.25 55.56
C SER A 405 2.75 23.18 55.80
N ARG A 406 2.51 24.38 56.34
CA ARG A 406 3.54 25.16 57.04
C ARG A 406 3.73 24.49 58.40
N ARG A 407 4.95 24.04 58.69
CA ARG A 407 5.36 23.61 60.03
C ARG A 407 5.73 24.83 60.88
N PRO A 408 5.58 24.74 62.23
CA PRO A 408 5.79 25.84 63.16
C PRO A 408 7.25 26.32 63.21
#